data_AF-A0A8H4SY45-F1
#
_entry.id   AF-A0A8H4SY45-F1
#
_cell.length_a   1.000
_cell.length_b   1.000
_cell.length_c   1.000
_cell.angle_alpha   90.00
_cell.angle_beta   90.00
_cell.angle_gamma   90.00
#
_symmetry.space_group_name_H-M   'P 1'
#
loop_
_entity.id
_entity.type
_entity.pdbx_description
1 polymer ?
#
loop_
_entity_poly.entity_id
_entity_poly.type
_entity_poly.pdbx_seq_one_letter_code
_entity_poly.pdbx_strand_id
1 'polypeptide(L)'
;MAIISYGVSATLCAQGRPKAVVYRGPASSKGCPEGVRDLLVSSPSNFEVVFAGPNEPIDVIEALKGATVYAHGGGPNWSKAYRSTKKYEKAIQEFVKSGGHYLGFCLGAYLAGPVDGYNLLPKGVDTEQEIKRKRAQVKGEEDTVINVDWTFESGTTEDKRWLYFQDGVVIRGMDETKPGKIVARYSANGDVAASITPYGKGSVGLVGPHPEADDTWYDGAGIKNPEGIRLDIGHDFVEATVHAGSRKRS
;
A
#
# COMPACT_ATOMS: atom_id res chain seq x y z
N MET A 1 -21.63 -4.89 56.91
CA MET A 1 -21.98 -4.22 55.63
C MET A 1 -21.12 -4.84 54.55
N ALA A 2 -21.69 -5.72 53.72
CA ALA A 2 -21.00 -6.31 52.58
C ALA A 2 -21.45 -5.56 51.32
N ILE A 3 -20.51 -4.90 50.66
CA ILE A 3 -20.74 -4.22 49.38
C ILE A 3 -20.57 -5.26 48.28
N ILE A 4 -21.68 -5.67 47.67
CA ILE A 4 -21.68 -6.51 46.47
C ILE A 4 -21.36 -5.59 45.30
N SER A 5 -20.14 -5.72 44.76
CA SER A 5 -19.73 -5.05 43.53
C SER A 5 -20.29 -5.82 42.34
N TYR A 6 -21.21 -5.20 41.60
CA TYR A 6 -21.69 -5.69 40.31
C TYR A 6 -20.61 -5.41 39.25
N GLY A 7 -19.93 -6.47 38.80
CA GLY A 7 -19.08 -6.41 37.62
C GLY A 7 -19.94 -6.24 36.37
N VAL A 8 -19.83 -5.09 35.71
CA VAL A 8 -20.39 -4.88 34.37
C VAL A 8 -19.52 -5.68 33.41
N SER A 9 -20.03 -6.81 32.93
CA SER A 9 -19.42 -7.56 31.85
C SER A 9 -19.65 -6.77 30.56
N ALA A 10 -18.61 -6.08 30.08
CA ALA A 10 -18.61 -5.46 28.77
C ALA A 10 -18.52 -6.58 27.71
N THR A 11 -19.65 -6.87 27.06
CA THR A 11 -19.69 -7.71 25.87
C THR A 11 -18.87 -7.00 24.78
N LEU A 12 -17.63 -7.43 24.54
CA LEU A 12 -16.95 -7.11 23.29
C LEU A 12 -17.76 -7.79 22.18
N CYS A 13 -18.59 -7.02 21.48
CA CYS A 13 -19.06 -7.44 20.16
C CYS A 13 -17.81 -7.69 19.32
N ALA A 14 -17.58 -8.94 18.92
CA ALA A 14 -16.62 -9.27 17.89
C ALA A 14 -17.05 -8.53 16.61
N GLN A 15 -16.51 -7.35 16.36
CA GLN A 15 -16.60 -6.74 15.04
C GLN A 15 -15.92 -7.72 14.08
N GLY A 16 -16.65 -8.11 13.02
CA GLY A 16 -16.08 -8.94 11.98
C GLY A 16 -14.82 -8.31 11.40
N ARG A 17 -13.95 -9.15 10.81
CA ARG A 17 -12.72 -8.68 10.15
C ARG A 17 -13.07 -7.62 9.10
N PRO A 18 -12.34 -6.50 9.01
CA PRO A 18 -12.60 -5.48 8.00
C PRO A 18 -12.37 -6.06 6.60
N LYS A 19 -13.24 -5.72 5.65
CA LYS A 19 -13.13 -6.19 4.27
C LYS A 19 -12.07 -5.39 3.51
N ALA A 20 -11.15 -6.10 2.85
CA ALA A 20 -10.23 -5.52 1.87
C ALA A 20 -10.50 -6.08 0.47
N VAL A 21 -10.52 -5.19 -0.52
CA VAL A 21 -10.62 -5.55 -1.93
C VAL A 21 -9.22 -5.53 -2.53
N VAL A 22 -8.76 -6.65 -3.08
CA VAL A 22 -7.48 -6.72 -3.81
C VAL A 22 -7.79 -6.90 -5.29
N TYR A 23 -7.28 -6.00 -6.12
CA TYR A 23 -7.44 -6.14 -7.55
C TYR A 23 -6.68 -7.37 -8.07
N ARG A 24 -7.34 -8.22 -8.86
CA ARG A 24 -6.72 -9.30 -9.62
C ARG A 24 -7.27 -9.33 -11.03
N GLY A 25 -6.38 -9.32 -12.02
CA GLY A 25 -6.76 -9.31 -13.43
C GLY A 25 -5.63 -8.89 -14.36
N PRO A 26 -5.93 -8.46 -15.60
CA PRO A 26 -4.93 -8.11 -16.62
C PRO A 26 -3.98 -6.96 -16.25
N ALA A 27 -4.31 -6.18 -15.22
CA ALA A 27 -3.46 -5.12 -14.67
C ALA A 27 -2.64 -5.58 -13.44
N SER A 28 -2.46 -6.88 -13.23
CA SER A 28 -1.59 -7.42 -12.17
C SER A 28 -0.68 -8.51 -12.73
N SER A 29 0.48 -8.67 -12.10
CA SER A 29 1.41 -9.76 -12.35
C SER A 29 1.07 -10.95 -11.47
N LYS A 30 1.40 -12.16 -11.91
CA LYS A 30 1.16 -13.38 -11.15
C LYS A 30 1.86 -13.28 -9.79
N GLY A 31 1.17 -13.61 -8.71
CA GLY A 31 1.72 -13.59 -7.35
C GLY A 31 1.59 -12.24 -6.65
N CYS A 32 1.49 -11.12 -7.36
CA CYS A 32 1.34 -9.80 -6.72
C CYS A 32 0.01 -9.66 -5.95
N PRO A 33 -1.17 -10.02 -6.50
CA PRO A 33 -2.42 -9.99 -5.74
C PRO A 33 -2.37 -10.91 -4.51
N GLU A 34 -1.76 -12.09 -4.64
CA GLU A 34 -1.63 -13.05 -3.55
C GLU A 34 -0.71 -12.54 -2.43
N GLY A 35 0.44 -11.94 -2.76
CA GLY A 35 1.32 -11.31 -1.76
C GLY A 35 0.61 -10.17 -1.01
N VAL A 36 -0.11 -9.31 -1.73
CA VAL A 36 -0.92 -8.25 -1.10
C VAL A 36 -2.01 -8.84 -0.20
N ARG A 37 -2.70 -9.90 -0.63
CA ARG A 37 -3.68 -10.62 0.22
C ARG A 37 -3.02 -11.10 1.51
N ASP A 38 -1.88 -11.78 1.40
CA ASP A 38 -1.23 -12.41 2.55
C ASP A 38 -0.69 -11.36 3.53
N LEU A 39 -0.20 -10.23 3.02
CA LEU A 39 0.15 -9.08 3.84
C LEU A 39 -1.06 -8.53 4.60
N LEU A 40 -2.20 -8.34 3.93
CA LEU A 40 -3.43 -7.82 4.54
C LEU A 40 -4.07 -8.80 5.54
N VAL A 41 -4.00 -10.10 5.27
CA VAL A 41 -4.49 -11.15 6.18
C VAL A 41 -3.61 -11.24 7.43
N SER A 42 -2.30 -11.10 7.28
CA SER A 42 -1.35 -11.18 8.39
C SER A 42 -1.16 -9.87 9.15
N SER A 43 -1.69 -8.74 8.65
CA SER A 43 -1.59 -7.45 9.33
C SER A 43 -2.38 -7.44 10.65
N PRO A 44 -2.07 -6.52 11.59
CA PRO A 44 -2.83 -6.37 12.84
C PRO A 44 -4.34 -6.20 12.66
N SER A 45 -4.79 -5.48 11.63
CA SER A 45 -6.20 -5.34 11.28
C SER A 45 -6.83 -6.63 10.75
N ASN A 46 -6.02 -7.62 10.35
CA ASN A 46 -6.42 -8.98 9.96
C ASN A 46 -7.59 -8.99 8.97
N PHE A 47 -7.38 -8.44 7.78
CA PHE A 47 -8.47 -8.17 6.82
C PHE A 47 -9.09 -9.44 6.23
N GLU A 48 -10.40 -9.46 6.05
CA GLU A 48 -11.05 -10.40 5.14
C GLU A 48 -10.86 -9.92 3.70
N VAL A 49 -10.08 -10.66 2.90
CA VAL A 49 -9.71 -10.25 1.54
C VAL A 49 -10.64 -10.85 0.50
N VAL A 50 -11.13 -10.00 -0.40
CA VAL A 50 -11.87 -10.36 -1.60
C VAL A 50 -11.06 -9.95 -2.83
N PHE A 51 -10.76 -10.91 -3.72
CA PHE A 51 -10.24 -10.60 -5.04
C PHE A 51 -11.34 -10.06 -5.94
N ALA A 52 -11.06 -8.97 -6.65
CA ALA A 52 -12.02 -8.37 -7.58
C ALA A 52 -11.36 -7.96 -8.91
N GLY A 53 -12.09 -8.15 -10.01
CA GLY A 53 -11.58 -7.85 -11.36
C GLY A 53 -12.33 -8.59 -12.46
N PRO A 54 -11.94 -8.41 -13.74
CA PRO A 54 -12.70 -8.91 -14.89
C PRO A 54 -12.92 -10.43 -14.97
N ASN A 55 -12.06 -11.22 -14.29
CA ASN A 55 -12.14 -12.68 -14.26
C ASN A 55 -12.44 -13.21 -12.85
N GLU A 56 -12.75 -12.33 -11.91
CA GLU A 56 -13.16 -12.70 -10.56
C GLU A 56 -14.68 -12.87 -10.48
N PRO A 57 -15.20 -13.59 -9.47
CA PRO A 57 -16.63 -13.71 -9.24
C PRO A 57 -17.33 -12.36 -9.00
N ILE A 58 -16.58 -11.30 -8.69
CA ILE A 58 -17.10 -9.97 -8.38
C ILE A 58 -16.26 -8.87 -9.05
N ASP A 59 -16.94 -7.91 -9.68
CA ASP A 59 -16.29 -6.71 -10.24
C ASP A 59 -15.85 -5.76 -9.11
N VAL A 60 -14.81 -4.96 -9.37
CA VAL A 60 -14.26 -4.01 -8.39
C VAL A 60 -15.34 -3.08 -7.84
N ILE A 61 -16.23 -2.54 -8.68
CA ILE A 61 -17.24 -1.56 -8.24
C ILE A 61 -18.18 -2.16 -7.19
N GLU A 62 -18.60 -3.41 -7.41
CA GLU A 62 -19.47 -4.12 -6.46
C GLU A 62 -18.69 -4.51 -5.20
N ALA A 63 -17.45 -4.97 -5.35
CA ALA A 63 -16.60 -5.36 -4.24
C ALA A 63 -16.28 -4.20 -3.28
N LEU A 64 -16.21 -2.96 -3.76
CA LEU A 64 -15.95 -1.78 -2.93
C LEU A 64 -17.07 -1.51 -1.89
N LYS A 65 -18.29 -2.03 -2.09
CA LYS A 65 -19.37 -1.86 -1.11
C LYS A 65 -19.01 -2.54 0.20
N GLY A 66 -19.06 -1.77 1.29
CA GLY A 66 -18.73 -2.22 2.64
C GLY A 66 -17.24 -2.54 2.85
N ALA A 67 -16.37 -2.23 1.89
CA ALA A 67 -14.93 -2.39 2.05
C ALA A 67 -14.34 -1.27 2.90
N THR A 68 -13.24 -1.58 3.58
CA THR A 68 -12.38 -0.60 4.26
C THR A 68 -11.20 -0.21 3.37
N VAL A 69 -10.67 -1.17 2.62
CA VAL A 69 -9.47 -1.00 1.79
C VAL A 69 -9.74 -1.43 0.35
N TYR A 70 -9.17 -0.70 -0.60
CA TYR A 70 -8.87 -1.16 -1.95
C TYR A 70 -7.36 -1.18 -2.14
N ALA A 71 -6.81 -2.32 -2.52
CA ALA A 71 -5.39 -2.50 -2.75
C ALA A 71 -5.11 -2.94 -4.20
N HIS A 72 -4.03 -2.41 -4.75
CA HIS A 72 -3.54 -2.75 -6.09
C HIS A 72 -2.05 -3.08 -6.02
N GLY A 73 -1.70 -4.31 -6.38
CA GLY A 73 -0.32 -4.81 -6.34
C GLY A 73 0.51 -4.43 -7.57
N GLY A 74 1.68 -5.04 -7.70
CA GLY A 74 2.50 -5.00 -8.91
C GLY A 74 1.80 -5.55 -10.16
N GLY A 75 2.30 -5.18 -11.33
CA GLY A 75 1.75 -5.64 -12.59
C GLY A 75 2.53 -5.22 -13.83
N PRO A 76 1.93 -5.39 -15.02
CA PRO A 76 2.61 -5.09 -16.27
C PRO A 76 2.75 -3.57 -16.48
N ASN A 77 3.23 -3.16 -17.65
CA ASN A 77 3.37 -1.75 -18.03
C ASN A 77 2.16 -0.86 -17.61
N TRP A 78 2.44 0.27 -16.96
CA TRP A 78 1.44 1.14 -16.34
C TRP A 78 0.35 1.61 -17.31
N SER A 79 0.72 1.96 -18.56
CA SER A 79 -0.25 2.46 -19.54
C SER A 79 -1.30 1.39 -19.88
N LYS A 80 -0.87 0.13 -19.99
CA LYS A 80 -1.77 -1.01 -20.27
C LYS A 80 -2.61 -1.34 -19.05
N ALA A 81 -2.03 -1.27 -17.87
CA ALA A 81 -2.73 -1.45 -16.60
C ALA A 81 -3.86 -0.43 -16.47
N TYR A 82 -3.57 0.87 -16.62
CA TYR A 82 -4.58 1.92 -16.54
C TYR A 82 -5.66 1.77 -17.61
N ARG A 83 -5.32 1.46 -18.87
CA ARG A 83 -6.35 1.19 -19.88
C ARG A 83 -7.32 0.07 -19.46
N SER A 84 -6.82 -0.94 -18.75
CA SER A 84 -7.62 -2.09 -18.28
C SER A 84 -8.46 -1.76 -17.04
N THR A 85 -8.06 -0.76 -16.25
CA THR A 85 -8.70 -0.40 -14.97
C THR A 85 -9.37 0.97 -14.95
N LYS A 86 -9.24 1.77 -16.01
CA LYS A 86 -9.80 3.12 -16.14
C LYS A 86 -11.29 3.18 -15.83
N LYS A 87 -12.04 2.11 -16.16
CA LYS A 87 -13.47 2.01 -15.83
C LYS A 87 -13.77 2.08 -14.31
N TYR A 88 -12.80 1.75 -13.46
CA TYR A 88 -12.93 1.77 -12.00
C TYR A 88 -12.53 3.10 -11.36
N GLU A 89 -11.87 4.01 -12.10
CA GLU A 89 -11.29 5.24 -11.57
C GLU A 89 -12.26 6.04 -10.69
N LYS A 90 -13.45 6.36 -11.22
CA LYS A 90 -14.45 7.14 -10.48
C LYS A 90 -14.95 6.43 -9.22
N ALA A 91 -15.11 5.10 -9.29
CA ALA A 91 -15.57 4.31 -8.15
C ALA A 91 -14.50 4.27 -7.05
N ILE A 92 -13.22 4.13 -7.42
CA ILE A 92 -12.09 4.17 -6.49
C ILE A 92 -11.96 5.56 -5.86
N GLN A 93 -12.01 6.63 -6.67
CA GLN A 93 -11.99 8.01 -6.17
C GLN A 93 -13.11 8.25 -5.16
N GLU A 94 -14.36 7.90 -5.49
CA GLU A 94 -15.49 8.09 -4.58
C GLU A 94 -15.38 7.24 -3.32
N PHE A 95 -14.94 5.98 -3.45
CA PHE A 95 -14.69 5.09 -2.31
C PHE A 95 -13.70 5.72 -1.32
N VAL A 96 -12.53 6.16 -1.79
CA VAL A 96 -11.51 6.77 -0.92
C VAL A 96 -12.01 8.09 -0.36
N LYS A 97 -12.61 8.94 -1.19
CA LYS A 97 -13.15 10.25 -0.78
C LYS A 97 -14.19 10.12 0.34
N SER A 98 -14.99 9.05 0.31
CA SER A 98 -16.03 8.77 1.29
C SER A 98 -15.53 8.09 2.58
N GLY A 99 -14.25 7.72 2.66
CA GLY A 99 -13.63 7.19 3.88
C GLY A 99 -12.93 5.84 3.71
N GLY A 100 -12.95 5.26 2.51
CA GLY A 100 -12.13 4.09 2.18
C GLY A 100 -10.64 4.43 2.06
N HIS A 101 -9.80 3.41 2.03
CA HIS A 101 -8.35 3.58 1.94
C HIS A 101 -7.79 2.91 0.68
N TYR A 102 -6.89 3.60 -0.01
CA TYR A 102 -6.15 3.05 -1.15
C TYR A 102 -4.75 2.60 -0.72
N LEU A 103 -4.38 1.38 -1.09
CA LEU A 103 -3.02 0.86 -0.97
C LEU A 103 -2.45 0.53 -2.35
N GLY A 104 -1.41 1.25 -2.77
CA GLY A 104 -0.72 1.02 -4.03
C GLY A 104 0.70 0.51 -3.82
N PHE A 105 0.99 -0.68 -4.36
CA PHE A 105 2.32 -1.29 -4.33
C PHE A 105 2.90 -1.33 -5.75
N CYS A 106 4.11 -0.81 -5.95
CA CYS A 106 4.78 -0.72 -7.25
C CYS A 106 3.85 -0.16 -8.36
N LEU A 107 3.31 -1.01 -9.24
CA LEU A 107 2.33 -0.59 -10.25
C LEU A 107 1.11 0.10 -9.64
N GLY A 108 0.59 -0.41 -8.52
CA GLY A 108 -0.50 0.23 -7.82
C GLY A 108 -0.16 1.65 -7.36
N ALA A 109 1.11 1.94 -7.06
CA ALA A 109 1.53 3.30 -6.76
C ALA A 109 1.51 4.19 -8.01
N TYR A 110 2.02 3.72 -9.16
CA TYR A 110 1.88 4.45 -10.44
C TYR A 110 0.42 4.76 -10.78
N LEU A 111 -0.46 3.79 -10.60
CA LEU A 111 -1.88 3.94 -10.91
C LEU A 111 -2.59 4.98 -10.04
N ALA A 112 -2.03 5.44 -8.93
CA ALA A 112 -2.61 6.55 -8.17
C ALA A 112 -2.30 7.94 -8.76
N GLY A 113 -1.33 8.01 -9.68
CA GLY A 113 -0.84 9.24 -10.28
C GLY A 113 -1.89 10.03 -11.09
N PRO A 114 -1.60 11.30 -11.39
CA PRO A 114 -2.51 12.18 -12.12
C PRO A 114 -2.54 11.95 -13.64
N VAL A 115 -1.51 11.32 -14.21
CA VAL A 115 -1.39 11.05 -15.65
C VAL A 115 -1.57 9.56 -15.88
N ASP A 116 -2.55 9.19 -16.71
CA ASP A 116 -2.91 7.79 -16.95
C ASP A 116 -3.03 6.97 -15.65
N GLY A 117 -3.70 7.56 -14.66
CA GLY A 117 -3.92 7.00 -13.33
C GLY A 117 -5.23 7.48 -12.72
N TYR A 118 -5.47 7.09 -11.48
CA TYR A 118 -6.71 7.35 -10.74
C TYR A 118 -6.76 8.75 -10.13
N ASN A 119 -5.74 9.59 -10.32
CA ASN A 119 -5.72 10.97 -9.85
C ASN A 119 -6.06 11.10 -8.36
N LEU A 120 -5.36 10.30 -7.54
CA LEU A 120 -5.54 10.20 -6.10
C LEU A 120 -4.53 11.05 -5.31
N LEU A 121 -3.56 11.67 -5.99
CA LEU A 121 -2.46 12.37 -5.34
C LEU A 121 -2.71 13.87 -5.14
N PRO A 122 -2.06 14.48 -4.12
CA PRO A 122 -2.09 15.93 -3.95
C PRO A 122 -1.58 16.68 -5.18
N LYS A 123 -2.05 17.92 -5.37
CA LYS A 123 -1.62 18.75 -6.50
C LYS A 123 -0.09 18.92 -6.53
N GLY A 124 0.49 18.62 -7.69
CA GLY A 124 1.94 18.72 -7.93
C GLY A 124 2.74 17.53 -7.41
N VAL A 125 2.08 16.47 -6.95
CA VAL A 125 2.69 15.16 -6.67
C VAL A 125 2.43 14.24 -7.85
N ASP A 126 3.45 13.49 -8.26
CA ASP A 126 3.42 12.56 -9.39
C ASP A 126 4.22 11.29 -9.06
N THR A 127 4.20 10.30 -9.94
CA THR A 127 4.95 9.05 -9.81
C THR A 127 5.90 8.86 -10.99
N GLU A 128 7.16 8.52 -10.71
CA GLU A 128 8.17 8.22 -11.73
C GLU A 128 8.93 6.94 -11.37
N GLN A 129 9.75 6.43 -12.30
CA GLN A 129 10.61 5.27 -12.10
C GLN A 129 11.83 5.59 -11.24
N GLU A 130 11.99 4.88 -10.13
CA GLU A 130 13.15 5.02 -9.25
C GLU A 130 14.45 4.70 -10.00
N ILE A 131 14.47 3.65 -10.83
CA ILE A 131 15.68 3.25 -11.57
C ILE A 131 16.20 4.35 -12.53
N LYS A 132 15.34 5.28 -12.96
CA LYS A 132 15.72 6.41 -13.82
C LYS A 132 16.20 7.63 -13.04
N ARG A 133 16.08 7.61 -11.70
CA ARG A 133 16.47 8.74 -10.84
C ARG A 133 17.97 8.87 -10.71
N LYS A 134 18.43 10.11 -10.55
CA LYS A 134 19.85 10.39 -10.31
C LYS A 134 20.27 9.73 -8.99
N ARG A 135 21.40 9.00 -9.01
CA ARG A 135 21.93 8.26 -7.84
C ARG A 135 21.04 7.14 -7.27
N ALA A 136 20.03 6.68 -8.01
CA ALA A 136 19.30 5.46 -7.63
C ALA A 136 20.25 4.28 -7.43
N GLN A 137 19.99 3.46 -6.41
CA GLN A 137 20.79 2.28 -6.07
C GLN A 137 20.72 1.21 -7.17
N VAL A 138 19.51 0.99 -7.70
CA VAL A 138 19.21 0.02 -8.75
C VAL A 138 18.98 0.75 -10.07
N LYS A 139 19.35 0.14 -11.19
CA LYS A 139 19.27 0.74 -12.53
C LYS A 139 18.51 -0.09 -13.57
N GLY A 140 18.18 -1.34 -13.25
CA GLY A 140 17.41 -2.22 -14.12
C GLY A 140 16.08 -2.64 -13.50
N GLU A 141 15.27 -3.31 -14.31
CA GLU A 141 13.89 -3.71 -13.97
C GLU A 141 13.84 -5.11 -13.34
N GLU A 142 14.98 -5.81 -13.28
CA GLU A 142 15.11 -7.14 -12.71
C GLU A 142 14.84 -7.21 -11.20
N ASP A 143 14.39 -8.39 -10.77
CA ASP A 143 14.16 -8.71 -9.36
C ASP A 143 15.45 -8.57 -8.54
N THR A 144 15.39 -7.75 -7.49
CA THR A 144 16.53 -7.47 -6.61
C THR A 144 16.06 -6.96 -5.25
N VAL A 145 16.99 -6.45 -4.46
CA VAL A 145 16.72 -5.76 -3.19
C VAL A 145 17.20 -4.32 -3.23
N ILE A 146 16.51 -3.44 -2.51
CA ILE A 146 16.85 -2.03 -2.37
C ILE A 146 16.81 -1.59 -0.91
N ASN A 147 17.60 -0.58 -0.55
CA ASN A 147 17.56 0.02 0.78
C ASN A 147 16.56 1.18 0.85
N VAL A 148 15.79 1.19 1.93
CA VAL A 148 14.98 2.33 2.33
C VAL A 148 15.27 2.75 3.76
N ASP A 149 15.13 4.04 4.03
CA ASP A 149 15.05 4.59 5.38
C ASP A 149 13.56 4.70 5.71
N TRP A 150 13.07 3.88 6.64
CA TRP A 150 11.64 3.73 6.95
C TRP A 150 11.29 4.37 8.30
N THR A 151 10.30 5.25 8.32
CA THR A 151 9.76 5.86 9.53
C THR A 151 8.45 5.19 9.91
N PHE A 152 8.51 4.37 10.97
CA PHE A 152 7.37 3.64 11.52
C PHE A 152 6.33 4.58 12.14
N GLU A 153 5.09 4.10 12.27
CA GLU A 153 3.99 4.79 12.95
C GLU A 153 4.32 5.14 14.42
N SER A 154 5.25 4.41 15.04
CA SER A 154 5.79 4.70 16.37
C SER A 154 6.59 6.01 16.45
N GLY A 155 7.03 6.53 15.30
CA GLY A 155 7.94 7.68 15.18
C GLY A 155 9.42 7.29 15.11
N THR A 156 9.75 6.00 15.15
CA THR A 156 11.13 5.51 14.98
C THR A 156 11.47 5.40 13.49
N THR A 157 12.63 5.92 13.09
CA THR A 157 13.19 5.71 11.76
C THR A 157 14.27 4.64 11.83
N GLU A 158 14.16 3.63 10.97
CA GLU A 158 15.21 2.63 10.74
C GLU A 158 15.82 2.84 9.36
N ASP A 159 17.12 3.08 9.35
CA ASP A 159 17.87 3.36 8.14
C ASP A 159 18.29 2.07 7.42
N LYS A 160 18.37 2.14 6.08
CA LYS A 160 18.93 1.09 5.22
C LYS A 160 18.27 -0.29 5.36
N ARG A 161 16.97 -0.34 5.67
CA ARG A 161 16.17 -1.58 5.66
C ARG A 161 16.06 -2.13 4.24
N TRP A 162 16.27 -3.43 4.08
CA TRP A 162 16.22 -4.09 2.77
C TRP A 162 14.82 -4.59 2.42
N LEU A 163 14.31 -4.18 1.26
CA LEU A 163 13.04 -4.64 0.70
C LEU A 163 13.24 -5.25 -0.69
N TYR A 164 12.34 -6.15 -1.07
CA TYR A 164 12.26 -6.64 -2.45
C TYR A 164 11.94 -5.49 -3.41
N PHE A 165 12.55 -5.49 -4.59
CA PHE A 165 12.46 -4.40 -5.55
C PHE A 165 12.44 -4.91 -6.99
N GLN A 166 11.54 -4.31 -7.80
CA GLN A 166 11.42 -4.52 -9.24
C GLN A 166 10.95 -3.20 -9.87
N ASP A 167 11.83 -2.49 -10.59
CA ASP A 167 11.65 -1.12 -11.14
C ASP A 167 11.36 -0.02 -10.10
N GLY A 168 10.26 -0.15 -9.35
CA GLY A 168 9.89 0.68 -8.22
C GLY A 168 9.47 2.11 -8.56
N VAL A 169 8.58 2.64 -7.72
CA VAL A 169 8.04 4.00 -7.85
C VAL A 169 8.79 4.96 -6.95
N VAL A 170 9.07 6.16 -7.46
CA VAL A 170 9.31 7.34 -6.63
C VAL A 170 8.07 8.26 -6.65
N ILE A 171 7.71 8.81 -5.49
CA ILE A 171 6.58 9.73 -5.31
C ILE A 171 7.11 11.18 -5.40
N ARG A 172 7.25 11.67 -6.63
CA ARG A 172 7.89 12.94 -6.95
C ARG A 172 7.04 14.13 -6.48
N GLY A 173 7.70 15.16 -5.94
CA GLY A 173 7.04 16.40 -5.53
C GLY A 173 6.33 16.31 -4.18
N MET A 174 6.43 15.16 -3.51
CA MET A 174 6.06 15.00 -2.11
C MET A 174 7.17 15.55 -1.20
N ASP A 175 6.80 16.39 -0.25
CA ASP A 175 7.65 16.96 0.79
C ASP A 175 6.80 17.29 2.03
N GLU A 176 7.44 17.79 3.10
CA GLU A 176 6.78 18.12 4.37
C GLU A 176 5.73 19.25 4.26
N THR A 177 5.69 19.99 3.15
CA THR A 177 4.68 21.04 2.91
C THR A 177 3.39 20.47 2.31
N LYS A 178 3.44 19.24 1.78
CA LYS A 178 2.27 18.55 1.22
C LYS A 178 1.44 17.91 2.35
N PRO A 179 0.11 17.80 2.18
CA PRO A 179 -0.72 17.10 3.15
C PRO A 179 -0.36 15.61 3.18
N GLY A 180 -0.22 15.05 4.38
CA GLY A 180 0.15 13.64 4.58
C GLY A 180 1.49 13.50 5.30
N LYS A 181 2.11 12.33 5.14
CA LYS A 181 3.45 12.03 5.67
C LYS A 181 4.27 11.22 4.68
N ILE A 182 5.58 11.44 4.71
CA ILE A 182 6.57 10.59 4.04
C ILE A 182 6.97 9.52 5.04
N VAL A 183 6.76 8.25 4.69
CA VAL A 183 7.08 7.11 5.58
C VAL A 183 8.31 6.36 5.13
N ALA A 184 8.78 6.58 3.90
CA ALA A 184 10.07 6.05 3.48
C ALA A 184 10.77 6.88 2.42
N ARG A 185 12.10 6.83 2.45
CA ARG A 185 12.98 7.34 1.39
C ARG A 185 13.92 6.25 0.92
N TYR A 186 14.26 6.24 -0.36
CA TYR A 186 15.34 5.40 -0.88
C TYR A 186 16.67 5.89 -0.29
N SER A 187 17.39 5.02 0.43
CA SER A 187 18.56 5.44 1.22
C SER A 187 19.69 6.03 0.35
N ALA A 188 19.77 5.65 -0.92
CA ALA A 188 20.86 6.05 -1.81
C ALA A 188 20.75 7.49 -2.35
N ASN A 189 19.53 7.99 -2.54
CA ASN A 189 19.28 9.29 -3.17
C ASN A 189 18.32 10.20 -2.38
N GLY A 190 17.63 9.68 -1.35
CA GLY A 190 16.66 10.41 -0.55
C GLY A 190 15.30 10.64 -1.23
N ASP A 191 15.11 10.08 -2.43
CA ASP A 191 13.85 10.15 -3.17
C ASP A 191 12.74 9.42 -2.38
N VAL A 192 11.50 9.90 -2.48
CA VAL A 192 10.37 9.40 -1.66
C VAL A 192 9.93 8.02 -2.15
N ALA A 193 10.19 6.99 -1.35
CA ALA A 193 9.85 5.60 -1.66
C ALA A 193 8.44 5.22 -1.19
N ALA A 194 7.94 5.86 -0.12
CA ALA A 194 6.59 5.63 0.36
C ALA A 194 5.99 6.88 1.02
N SER A 195 4.69 7.09 0.81
CA SER A 195 3.94 8.19 1.42
C SER A 195 2.51 7.78 1.75
N ILE A 196 1.91 8.51 2.69
CA ILE A 196 0.51 8.37 3.06
C ILE A 196 -0.11 9.76 3.01
N THR A 197 -1.08 9.96 2.13
CA THR A 197 -1.72 11.26 1.89
C THR A 197 -3.23 11.18 2.10
N PRO A 198 -3.89 12.26 2.58
CA PRO A 198 -5.34 12.27 2.70
C PRO A 198 -6.01 12.44 1.33
N TYR A 199 -7.17 11.81 1.14
CA TYR A 199 -8.03 12.03 -0.02
C TYR A 199 -9.50 12.00 0.43
N GLY A 200 -10.12 13.19 0.53
CA GLY A 200 -11.42 13.34 1.16
C GLY A 200 -11.39 12.91 2.64
N LYS A 201 -12.24 11.96 3.01
CA LYS A 201 -12.28 11.36 4.36
C LYS A 201 -11.34 10.15 4.51
N GLY A 202 -10.84 9.62 3.41
CA GLY A 202 -9.94 8.48 3.37
C GLY A 202 -8.48 8.86 3.23
N SER A 203 -7.67 7.85 2.93
CA SER A 203 -6.23 8.00 2.72
C SER A 203 -5.72 7.16 1.55
N VAL A 204 -4.57 7.57 1.03
CA VAL A 204 -3.87 6.95 -0.09
C VAL A 204 -2.46 6.66 0.39
N GLY A 205 -2.17 5.39 0.63
CA GLY A 205 -0.85 4.87 0.94
C GLY A 205 -0.19 4.33 -0.33
N LEU A 206 0.99 4.83 -0.65
CA LEU A 206 1.80 4.37 -1.77
C LEU A 206 3.16 3.86 -1.30
N VAL A 207 3.61 2.75 -1.86
CA VAL A 207 4.96 2.21 -1.65
C VAL A 207 5.55 1.73 -2.98
N GLY A 208 6.78 2.16 -3.26
CA GLY A 208 7.52 1.83 -4.46
C GLY A 208 8.07 0.40 -4.47
N PRO A 209 8.83 -0.02 -3.43
CA PRO A 209 9.27 -1.40 -3.24
C PRO A 209 8.12 -2.35 -2.91
N HIS A 210 8.45 -3.63 -2.69
CA HIS A 210 7.50 -4.70 -2.38
C HIS A 210 7.63 -5.19 -0.92
N PRO A 211 7.08 -4.47 0.07
CA PRO A 211 7.03 -4.96 1.46
C PRO A 211 6.03 -6.12 1.66
N GLU A 212 5.26 -6.46 0.63
CA GLU A 212 4.40 -7.65 0.59
C GLU A 212 5.11 -8.93 0.12
N ALA A 213 6.36 -8.83 -0.32
CA ALA A 213 7.11 -9.99 -0.84
C ALA A 213 7.46 -10.98 0.29
N ASP A 214 7.01 -12.22 0.13
CA ASP A 214 7.31 -13.35 1.02
C ASP A 214 8.51 -14.18 0.52
N ASP A 215 8.83 -15.26 1.24
CA ASP A 215 9.91 -16.20 0.90
C ASP A 215 9.82 -16.75 -0.52
N THR A 216 8.62 -17.00 -1.02
CA THR A 216 8.43 -17.54 -2.37
C THR A 216 8.93 -16.60 -3.47
N TRP A 217 8.87 -15.28 -3.25
CA TRP A 217 9.39 -14.30 -4.21
C TRP A 217 10.91 -14.30 -4.24
N TYR A 218 11.54 -14.25 -3.05
CA TYR A 218 13.00 -14.28 -2.92
C TYR A 218 13.58 -15.58 -3.47
N ASP A 219 12.98 -16.72 -3.12
CA ASP A 219 13.39 -18.03 -3.62
C ASP A 219 13.18 -18.16 -5.13
N GLY A 220 12.04 -17.67 -5.64
CA GLY A 220 11.72 -17.68 -7.07
C GLY A 220 12.68 -16.86 -7.92
N ALA A 221 13.15 -15.73 -7.41
CA ALA A 221 14.14 -14.87 -8.07
C ALA A 221 15.59 -15.29 -7.78
N GLY A 222 15.83 -16.23 -6.86
CA GLY A 222 17.18 -16.64 -6.44
C GLY A 222 17.96 -15.53 -5.73
N ILE A 223 17.26 -14.59 -5.10
CA ILE A 223 17.85 -13.45 -4.38
C ILE A 223 17.67 -13.62 -2.87
N LYS A 224 18.55 -13.03 -2.08
CA LYS A 224 18.48 -13.09 -0.61
C LYS A 224 18.25 -11.71 -0.04
N ASN A 225 17.31 -11.58 0.90
CA ASN A 225 17.25 -10.40 1.77
C ASN A 225 18.42 -10.45 2.77
N PRO A 226 19.33 -9.46 2.79
CA PRO A 226 20.47 -9.45 3.71
C PRO A 226 20.10 -9.48 5.20
N GLU A 227 18.90 -9.04 5.57
CA GLU A 227 18.41 -8.95 6.96
C GLU A 227 17.42 -10.05 7.33
N GLY A 228 17.18 -10.99 6.41
CA GLY A 228 16.06 -11.93 6.47
C GLY A 228 14.74 -11.27 6.04
N ILE A 229 13.75 -12.10 5.73
CA ILE A 229 12.44 -11.63 5.27
C ILE A 229 11.60 -11.24 6.49
N ARG A 230 11.08 -10.01 6.48
CA ARG A 230 10.30 -9.42 7.56
C ARG A 230 9.12 -8.65 6.96
N LEU A 231 7.93 -8.83 7.52
CA LEU A 231 6.71 -8.14 7.10
C LEU A 231 6.38 -6.92 7.97
N ASP A 232 7.28 -6.54 8.89
CA ASP A 232 7.09 -5.43 9.83
C ASP A 232 6.83 -4.10 9.11
N ILE A 233 7.61 -3.80 8.06
CA ILE A 233 7.39 -2.61 7.23
C ILE A 233 6.05 -2.67 6.48
N GLY A 234 5.70 -3.83 5.93
CA GLY A 234 4.43 -4.01 5.22
C GLY A 234 3.23 -3.86 6.13
N HIS A 235 3.30 -4.43 7.33
CA HIS A 235 2.27 -4.29 8.36
C HIS A 235 2.16 -2.84 8.82
N ASP A 236 3.28 -2.18 9.12
CA ASP A 236 3.30 -0.77 9.49
C ASP A 236 2.66 0.11 8.39
N PHE A 237 3.03 -0.10 7.13
CA PHE A 237 2.47 0.63 5.99
C PHE A 237 0.94 0.48 5.88
N VAL A 238 0.44 -0.76 6.01
CA VAL A 238 -0.99 -1.05 5.98
C VAL A 238 -1.71 -0.33 7.12
N GLU A 239 -1.27 -0.54 8.36
CA GLU A 239 -1.93 0.01 9.55
C GLU A 239 -1.83 1.55 9.59
N ALA A 240 -0.68 2.11 9.24
CA ALA A 240 -0.47 3.55 9.15
C ALA A 240 -1.41 4.20 8.13
N THR A 241 -1.69 3.52 7.01
CA THR A 241 -2.58 4.04 5.99
C THR A 241 -4.02 4.03 6.47
N VAL A 242 -4.51 2.91 6.99
CA VAL A 242 -5.93 2.76 7.39
C VAL A 242 -6.28 3.54 8.66
N HIS A 243 -5.28 3.91 9.48
CA HIS A 243 -5.50 4.68 10.70
C HIS A 243 -5.15 6.17 10.59
N ALA A 244 -4.64 6.64 9.44
CA ALA A 244 -4.18 8.02 9.22
C ALA A 244 -5.18 9.13 9.62
N GLY A 245 -6.49 8.85 9.61
CA GLY A 245 -7.55 9.80 9.99
C GLY A 245 -8.16 9.61 11.39
N SER A 246 -7.86 8.51 12.08
CA SER A 246 -8.50 8.13 13.35
C SER A 246 -7.85 8.71 14.60
N ARG A 247 -6.60 9.20 14.50
CA ARG A 247 -5.88 9.77 15.63
C ARG A 247 -6.13 11.27 15.69
N LYS A 248 -6.99 11.69 16.63
CA LYS A 248 -7.06 13.09 17.06
C LYS A 248 -5.63 13.53 17.42
N ARG A 249 -5.16 14.60 16.79
CA ARG A 249 -3.98 15.34 17.28
C ARG A 249 -4.29 15.72 18.74
N SER A 250 -3.57 15.12 19.68
CA SER A 250 -3.53 15.56 21.08
C SER A 250 -2.96 16.97 21.16
#